data_AF-A0A6N9IRV9-F1
#
_entry.id   AF-A0A6N9IRV9-F1
#
_cell.length_a   1.000
_cell.length_b   1.000
_cell.length_c   1.000
_cell.angle_alpha   90.00
_cell.angle_beta   90.00
_cell.angle_gamma   90.00
#
_symmetry.space_group_name_H-M   'P 1'
#
loop_
_entity.id
_entity.type
_entity.pdbx_description
1 polymer ?
#
loop_
_entity_poly.entity_id
_entity_poly.type
_entity_poly.pdbx_seq_one_letter_code
_entity_poly.pdbx_strand_id
1 'polypeptide(L)'
;MAIKVKKDISSSPQPKRRLFFRKKEKDLSKREQVFTSASIIDLIGYKGFTQNSDHFLILKDSDNGYAEFLTIRGQGLGTLSFNQQKAVIEGYHQFLSMYLEDFQIMISPFPTNTSVQRVNVLHRYNKVTSLIANESKPRRKHQLLMQQRYIKDQLSTLKRVEKELFNQDFILILFAKNQRELRINRDNAINWGGNSVILEKMDLEKKKLVLYRMNNLNTRI
;
A
#
# COMPACT_ATOMS: atom_id res chain seq x y z
N MET A 1 10.12 -12.42 85.69
CA MET A 1 8.90 -11.83 85.10
C MET A 1 9.20 -11.53 83.63
N ALA A 2 8.39 -12.09 82.72
CA ALA A 2 8.14 -11.78 81.29
C ALA A 2 9.26 -11.15 80.40
N ILE A 3 9.81 -11.85 79.39
CA ILE A 3 9.44 -11.91 77.93
C ILE A 3 10.21 -10.87 77.06
N LYS A 4 11.25 -11.28 76.30
CA LYS A 4 11.41 -11.38 74.81
C LYS A 4 11.05 -10.08 74.02
N VAL A 5 11.83 -9.60 73.03
CA VAL A 5 12.06 -10.22 71.69
C VAL A 5 13.25 -9.58 70.94
N LYS A 6 14.17 -10.46 70.47
CA LYS A 6 15.03 -10.55 69.26
C LYS A 6 15.27 -9.32 68.35
N LYS A 7 16.53 -9.16 67.89
CA LYS A 7 17.08 -9.82 66.68
C LYS A 7 18.58 -9.57 66.49
N ASP A 8 19.35 -10.66 66.50
CA ASP A 8 20.71 -10.77 65.99
C ASP A 8 20.76 -10.53 64.47
N ILE A 9 21.89 -10.02 63.98
CA ILE A 9 22.80 -10.69 63.02
C ILE A 9 24.04 -9.77 62.85
N SER A 10 25.16 -10.20 63.42
CA SER A 10 26.48 -9.58 63.32
C SER A 10 27.17 -9.95 62.00
N SER A 11 27.70 -8.94 61.32
CA SER A 11 28.51 -9.04 60.10
C SER A 11 29.93 -9.55 60.36
N SER A 12 30.38 -10.50 59.55
CA SER A 12 31.78 -10.97 59.50
C SER A 12 32.47 -10.52 58.19
N PRO A 13 33.82 -10.41 58.17
CA PRO A 13 34.55 -9.55 57.23
C PRO A 13 35.04 -10.31 55.97
N GLN A 14 35.05 -9.63 54.81
CA GLN A 14 35.55 -10.17 53.53
C GLN A 14 36.79 -9.41 53.04
N PRO A 15 37.83 -10.11 52.52
CA PRO A 15 39.11 -9.50 52.13
C PRO A 15 39.11 -8.92 50.71
N LYS A 16 39.91 -7.87 50.51
CA LYS A 16 40.09 -7.13 49.25
C LYS A 16 40.70 -8.01 48.15
N ARG A 17 39.94 -8.33 47.10
CA ARG A 17 40.47 -8.93 45.85
C ARG A 17 40.91 -7.83 44.88
N ARG A 18 42.19 -7.86 44.49
CA ARG A 18 42.78 -7.04 43.41
C ARG A 18 42.12 -7.41 42.07
N LEU A 19 41.50 -6.45 41.39
CA LEU A 19 41.04 -6.61 40.00
C LEU A 19 42.24 -6.59 39.05
N PHE A 20 42.55 -7.74 38.46
CA PHE A 20 43.37 -7.83 37.27
C PHE A 20 42.54 -7.36 36.07
N PHE A 21 42.83 -6.17 35.53
CA PHE A 21 42.35 -5.76 34.21
C PHE A 21 43.08 -6.54 33.13
N ARG A 22 42.59 -7.73 32.80
CA ARG A 22 42.99 -8.45 31.58
C ARG A 22 42.20 -7.86 30.41
N LYS A 23 42.85 -7.02 29.59
CA LYS A 23 42.35 -6.60 28.28
C LYS A 23 41.93 -7.84 27.49
N LYS A 24 40.62 -8.07 27.32
CA LYS A 24 40.06 -8.95 26.29
C LYS A 24 39.92 -8.13 25.00
N GLU A 25 41.06 -7.83 24.37
CA GLU A 25 41.09 -7.53 22.94
C GLU A 25 41.18 -8.88 22.22
N LYS A 26 40.02 -9.44 21.86
CA LYS A 26 39.77 -10.47 20.84
C LYS A 26 38.45 -11.15 21.19
N ASP A 27 37.42 -10.80 20.44
CA ASP A 27 36.29 -11.67 20.03
C ASP A 27 35.25 -10.89 19.18
N LEU A 28 35.68 -9.84 18.45
CA LEU A 28 34.86 -9.14 17.45
C LEU A 28 35.11 -9.63 16.02
N SER A 29 36.07 -10.53 15.79
CA SER A 29 36.53 -10.91 14.44
C SER A 29 36.08 -12.30 13.98
N LYS A 30 35.05 -12.89 14.59
CA LYS A 30 34.47 -14.18 14.15
C LYS A 30 32.94 -14.20 14.13
N ARG A 31 32.34 -13.09 13.68
CA ARG A 31 31.06 -13.18 12.96
C ARG A 31 31.36 -12.91 11.50
N GLU A 32 32.08 -13.83 10.87
CA GLU A 32 31.90 -14.01 9.43
C GLU A 32 30.44 -14.39 9.27
N GLN A 33 29.62 -13.38 8.97
CA GLN A 33 28.25 -13.61 8.54
C GLN A 33 28.40 -14.48 7.31
N VAL A 34 28.07 -15.76 7.45
CA VAL A 34 27.87 -16.66 6.33
C VAL A 34 26.68 -16.06 5.58
N PHE A 35 26.96 -15.14 4.66
CA PHE A 35 26.03 -14.78 3.60
C PHE A 35 25.94 -16.03 2.73
N THR A 36 25.12 -17.00 3.15
CA THR A 36 24.58 -17.94 2.19
C THR A 36 23.92 -17.09 1.12
N SER A 37 24.33 -17.26 -0.14
CA SER A 37 23.69 -16.67 -1.29
C SER A 37 22.26 -17.22 -1.39
N ALA A 38 21.37 -16.76 -0.52
CA ALA A 38 19.97 -17.05 -0.61
C ALA A 38 19.50 -16.56 -1.98
N SER A 39 18.72 -17.38 -2.67
CA SER A 39 18.15 -16.95 -3.95
C SER A 39 17.36 -15.67 -3.71
N ILE A 40 17.40 -14.71 -4.64
CA ILE A 40 16.60 -13.47 -4.52
C ILE A 40 15.12 -13.81 -4.27
N ILE A 41 14.65 -14.93 -4.83
CA ILE A 41 13.30 -15.48 -4.64
C ILE A 41 13.03 -15.83 -3.16
N ASP A 42 14.04 -16.29 -2.42
CA ASP A 42 13.92 -16.59 -0.99
C ASP A 42 13.79 -15.33 -0.14
N LEU A 43 14.36 -14.22 -0.61
CA LEU A 43 14.30 -12.93 0.08
C LEU A 43 12.99 -12.18 -0.19
N ILE A 44 12.49 -12.21 -1.44
CA ILE A 44 11.27 -11.48 -1.84
C ILE A 44 9.98 -12.31 -1.66
N GLY A 45 10.07 -13.64 -1.64
CA GLY A 45 8.93 -14.53 -1.40
C GLY A 45 7.98 -14.75 -2.58
N TYR A 46 8.29 -14.26 -3.78
CA TYR A 46 7.49 -14.45 -4.99
C TYR A 46 8.35 -14.64 -6.24
N LYS A 47 7.79 -15.28 -7.28
CA LYS A 47 8.48 -15.59 -8.54
C LYS A 47 8.19 -14.56 -9.63
N GLY A 48 6.97 -14.03 -9.68
CA GLY A 48 6.54 -13.08 -10.71
C GLY A 48 5.04 -13.16 -10.97
N PHE A 49 4.59 -12.58 -12.08
CA PHE A 49 3.18 -12.61 -12.48
C PHE A 49 2.90 -13.68 -13.53
N THR A 50 1.67 -14.19 -13.52
CA THR A 50 1.17 -15.06 -14.59
C THR A 50 0.98 -14.26 -15.90
N GLN A 51 1.22 -14.89 -17.04
CA GLN A 51 1.02 -14.28 -18.38
C GLN A 51 -0.45 -14.27 -18.82
N ASN A 52 -1.36 -14.78 -17.99
CA ASN A 52 -2.80 -14.79 -18.24
C ASN A 52 -3.39 -13.39 -18.07
N SER A 53 -4.61 -13.17 -18.59
CA SER A 53 -5.36 -11.90 -18.49
C SER A 53 -5.44 -11.29 -17.08
N ASP A 54 -5.45 -12.14 -16.05
CA ASP A 54 -5.71 -11.72 -14.68
C ASP A 54 -4.43 -11.30 -13.94
N HIS A 55 -3.25 -11.69 -14.46
CA HIS A 55 -1.95 -11.35 -13.90
C HIS A 55 -1.83 -11.60 -12.38
N PHE A 56 -2.12 -12.82 -11.94
CA PHE A 56 -1.90 -13.24 -10.55
C PHE A 56 -0.42 -13.30 -10.19
N LEU A 57 -0.10 -12.96 -8.94
CA LEU A 57 1.23 -13.11 -8.38
C LEU A 57 1.47 -14.58 -8.03
N ILE A 58 2.59 -15.14 -8.48
CA ILE A 58 3.04 -16.50 -8.15
C ILE A 58 3.94 -16.40 -6.93
N LEU A 59 3.53 -17.01 -5.83
CA LEU A 59 4.30 -17.01 -4.59
C LEU A 59 5.37 -18.11 -4.61
N LYS A 60 6.35 -17.99 -3.71
CA LYS A 60 7.40 -19.00 -3.55
C LYS A 60 6.83 -20.28 -2.91
N ASP A 61 6.08 -20.12 -1.83
CA ASP A 61 5.56 -21.23 -1.04
C ASP A 61 4.40 -21.93 -1.74
N SER A 62 4.42 -23.26 -1.72
CA SER A 62 3.39 -24.09 -2.34
C SER A 62 2.05 -24.06 -1.62
N ASP A 63 2.03 -23.69 -0.34
CA ASP A 63 0.82 -23.69 0.49
C ASP A 63 -0.14 -22.56 0.12
N ASN A 64 0.39 -21.41 -0.28
CA ASN A 64 -0.33 -20.30 -0.86
C ASN A 64 0.26 -20.02 -2.24
N GLY A 65 -0.03 -20.87 -3.23
CA GLY A 65 0.64 -20.83 -4.54
C GLY A 65 0.47 -19.52 -5.33
N TYR A 66 -0.61 -18.77 -5.08
CA TYR A 66 -0.94 -17.54 -5.81
C TYR A 66 -1.52 -16.46 -4.90
N ALA A 67 -1.31 -15.21 -5.29
CA ALA A 67 -1.93 -14.04 -4.67
C ALA A 67 -2.55 -13.06 -5.68
N GLU A 68 -3.60 -12.36 -5.24
CA GLU A 68 -4.26 -11.32 -6.01
C GLU A 68 -4.37 -10.01 -5.23
N PHE A 69 -4.15 -8.89 -5.93
CA PHE A 69 -4.28 -7.55 -5.36
C PHE A 69 -5.57 -6.88 -5.84
N LEU A 70 -6.35 -6.38 -4.89
CA LEU A 70 -7.52 -5.55 -5.13
C LEU A 70 -7.33 -4.19 -4.47
N THR A 71 -7.80 -3.12 -5.11
CA THR A 71 -7.84 -1.79 -4.50
C THR A 71 -9.16 -1.66 -3.73
N ILE A 72 -9.09 -1.25 -2.47
CA ILE A 72 -10.26 -0.84 -1.69
C ILE A 72 -10.48 0.65 -1.94
N ARG A 73 -11.63 0.99 -2.51
CA ARG A 73 -11.98 2.39 -2.79
C ARG A 73 -12.49 3.09 -1.54
N GLY A 74 -11.88 4.23 -1.23
CA GLY A 74 -12.35 5.11 -0.15
C GLY A 74 -13.70 5.74 -0.48
N GLN A 75 -14.64 5.71 0.48
CA GLN A 75 -15.99 6.26 0.32
C GLN A 75 -16.16 7.68 0.90
N GLY A 76 -15.12 8.27 1.49
CA GLY A 76 -15.20 9.62 2.07
C GLY A 76 -16.15 9.70 3.27
N LEU A 77 -15.96 8.81 4.26
CA LEU A 77 -16.84 8.68 5.44
C LEU A 77 -17.14 10.02 6.13
N GLY A 78 -16.18 10.95 6.16
CA GLY A 78 -16.36 12.28 6.77
C GLY A 78 -17.40 13.18 6.10
N THR A 79 -17.81 12.88 4.86
CA THR A 79 -18.85 13.63 4.15
C THR A 79 -20.24 12.97 4.24
N LEU A 80 -20.30 11.75 4.77
CA LEU A 80 -21.55 10.98 4.88
C LEU A 80 -22.32 11.38 6.15
N SER A 81 -23.64 11.28 6.08
CA SER A 81 -24.50 11.40 7.27
C SER A 81 -24.26 10.25 8.27
N PHE A 82 -24.62 10.44 9.54
CA PHE A 82 -24.45 9.42 10.57
C PHE A 82 -25.08 8.06 10.20
N ASN A 83 -26.29 8.07 9.64
CA ASN A 83 -26.97 6.83 9.21
C ASN A 83 -26.21 6.13 8.07
N GLN A 84 -25.65 6.88 7.13
CA GLN A 84 -24.85 6.32 6.04
C GLN A 84 -23.52 5.77 6.56
N GLN A 85 -22.86 6.46 7.49
CA GLN A 85 -21.65 5.96 8.14
C GLN A 85 -21.93 4.63 8.85
N LYS A 86 -23.04 4.55 9.59
CA LYS A 86 -23.48 3.32 10.27
C LYS A 86 -23.73 2.19 9.27
N ALA A 87 -24.41 2.45 8.16
CA ALA A 87 -24.64 1.45 7.12
C ALA A 87 -23.34 0.93 6.48
N VAL A 88 -22.34 1.79 6.28
CA VAL A 88 -21.02 1.37 5.79
C VAL A 88 -20.30 0.50 6.82
N ILE A 89 -20.34 0.87 8.10
CA ILE A 89 -19.75 0.07 9.19
C ILE A 89 -20.42 -1.30 9.29
N GLU A 90 -21.75 -1.36 9.27
CA GLU A 90 -22.51 -2.61 9.31
C GLU A 90 -22.19 -3.50 8.10
N GLY A 91 -22.13 -2.93 6.90
CA GLY A 91 -21.76 -3.68 5.71
C GLY A 91 -20.30 -4.14 5.70
N TYR A 92 -19.38 -3.38 6.31
CA TYR A 92 -18.00 -3.84 6.53
C TYR A 92 -17.96 -5.02 7.51
N HIS A 93 -18.72 -4.97 8.61
CA HIS A 93 -18.87 -6.10 9.53
C HIS A 93 -19.46 -7.33 8.84
N GLN A 94 -20.47 -7.14 7.99
CA GLN A 94 -21.06 -8.21 7.20
C GLN A 94 -20.04 -8.82 6.24
N PHE A 95 -19.25 -8.00 5.55
CA PHE A 95 -18.16 -8.45 4.69
C PHE A 95 -17.16 -9.32 5.46
N LEU A 96 -16.69 -8.85 6.63
CA LEU A 96 -15.77 -9.62 7.48
C LEU A 96 -16.38 -10.92 8.01
N SER A 97 -17.69 -10.96 8.19
CA SER A 97 -18.40 -12.15 8.70
C SER A 97 -18.67 -13.18 7.60
N MET A 98 -18.85 -12.71 6.35
CA MET A 98 -19.14 -13.57 5.20
C MET A 98 -17.88 -14.06 4.49
N TYR A 99 -16.82 -13.24 4.47
CA TYR A 99 -15.56 -13.58 3.81
C TYR A 99 -14.69 -14.43 4.73
N LEU A 100 -14.68 -15.74 4.48
CA LEU A 100 -14.01 -16.74 5.33
C LEU A 100 -12.55 -17.01 4.95
N GLU A 101 -12.12 -16.55 3.76
CA GLU A 101 -10.79 -16.84 3.24
C GLU A 101 -9.74 -15.90 3.84
N ASP A 102 -8.50 -16.37 3.90
CA ASP A 102 -7.39 -15.55 4.39
C ASP A 102 -7.12 -14.36 3.45
N PHE A 103 -7.11 -13.16 4.04
CA PHE A 103 -6.74 -11.93 3.34
C PHE A 103 -5.87 -11.05 4.21
N GLN A 104 -5.12 -10.17 3.55
CA GLN A 104 -4.33 -9.14 4.21
C GLN A 104 -4.71 -7.77 3.66
N ILE A 105 -4.81 -6.76 4.53
CA ILE A 105 -4.98 -5.37 4.11
C ILE A 105 -3.66 -4.65 4.30
N MET A 106 -3.17 -3.99 3.25
CA MET A 106 -2.02 -3.13 3.26
C MET A 106 -2.45 -1.69 2.99
N ILE A 107 -1.88 -0.75 3.74
CA ILE A 107 -2.11 0.68 3.57
C ILE A 107 -0.79 1.32 3.17
N SER A 108 -0.76 2.03 2.05
CA SER A 108 0.44 2.75 1.63
C SER A 108 0.08 4.03 0.89
N PRO A 109 0.89 5.09 1.00
CA PRO A 109 0.75 6.26 0.16
C PRO A 109 1.13 5.91 -1.29
N PHE A 110 0.27 6.30 -2.24
CA PHE A 110 0.51 6.23 -3.68
C PHE A 110 0.28 7.61 -4.31
N PRO A 111 0.97 7.94 -5.41
CA PRO A 111 0.75 9.19 -6.12
C PRO A 111 -0.70 9.28 -6.60
N THR A 112 -1.28 10.48 -6.51
CA THR A 112 -2.69 10.70 -6.85
C THR A 112 -2.95 10.47 -8.33
N ASN A 113 -3.83 9.52 -8.66
CA ASN A 113 -4.24 9.30 -10.04
C ASN A 113 -5.17 10.43 -10.52
N THR A 114 -4.65 11.32 -11.38
CA THR A 114 -5.45 12.40 -12.01
C THR A 114 -5.94 12.04 -13.41
N SER A 115 -5.80 10.79 -13.86
CA SER A 115 -6.04 10.38 -15.26
C SER A 115 -7.43 10.75 -15.78
N VAL A 116 -8.49 10.52 -14.99
CA VAL A 116 -9.87 10.88 -15.39
C VAL A 116 -10.02 12.39 -15.59
N GLN A 117 -9.46 13.18 -14.66
CA GLN A 117 -9.51 14.64 -14.75
C GLN A 117 -8.70 15.14 -15.96
N ARG A 118 -7.53 14.53 -16.22
CA ARG A 118 -6.67 14.83 -17.38
C ARG A 118 -7.38 14.55 -18.70
N VAL A 119 -8.08 13.42 -18.84
CA VAL A 119 -8.83 13.07 -20.07
C VAL A 119 -9.91 14.12 -20.36
N ASN A 120 -10.68 14.52 -19.35
CA ASN A 120 -11.72 15.54 -19.51
C ASN A 120 -11.15 16.91 -19.90
N VAL A 121 -10.01 17.30 -19.33
CA VAL A 121 -9.32 18.53 -19.71
C VAL A 121 -8.74 18.44 -21.12
N LEU A 122 -8.18 17.29 -21.52
CA LEU A 122 -7.66 17.04 -22.86
C LEU A 122 -8.76 17.10 -23.92
N HIS A 123 -9.93 16.55 -23.63
CA HIS A 123 -11.09 16.66 -24.53
C HIS A 123 -11.48 18.13 -24.77
N ARG A 124 -11.53 18.93 -23.69
CA ARG A 124 -11.76 20.38 -23.80
C ARG A 124 -10.67 21.09 -24.60
N TYR A 125 -9.40 20.72 -24.39
CA TYR A 125 -8.27 21.26 -25.14
C TYR A 125 -8.42 21.00 -26.65
N ASN A 126 -8.76 19.76 -27.03
CA ASN A 126 -8.95 19.39 -28.43
C ASN A 126 -10.11 20.16 -29.05
N LYS A 127 -11.25 20.27 -28.34
CA LYS A 127 -12.40 21.07 -28.78
C LYS A 127 -12.03 22.53 -29.05
N VAL A 128 -11.30 23.19 -28.13
CA VAL A 128 -10.86 24.57 -28.31
C VAL A 128 -9.87 24.70 -29.46
N THR A 129 -8.98 23.72 -29.63
CA THR A 129 -8.00 23.70 -30.74
C THR A 129 -8.69 23.60 -32.10
N SER A 130 -9.70 22.74 -32.24
CA SER A 130 -10.51 22.67 -33.46
C SER A 130 -11.28 23.97 -33.74
N LEU A 131 -11.79 24.64 -32.69
CA LEU A 131 -12.46 25.93 -32.84
C LEU A 131 -11.51 27.04 -33.30
N ILE A 132 -10.25 27.05 -32.83
CA ILE A 132 -9.23 28.01 -33.27
C ILE A 132 -8.91 27.84 -34.76
N ALA A 133 -8.83 26.60 -35.24
CA ALA A 133 -8.52 26.29 -36.63
C ALA A 133 -9.60 26.81 -37.60
N ASN A 134 -10.87 26.80 -37.17
CA ASN A 134 -12.01 27.19 -37.98
C ASN A 134 -12.46 28.65 -37.77
N GLU A 135 -11.77 29.43 -36.95
CA GLU A 135 -12.18 30.80 -36.59
C GLU A 135 -11.45 31.86 -37.42
N SER A 136 -12.22 32.61 -38.19
CA SER A 136 -11.71 33.71 -39.04
C SER A 136 -11.67 35.06 -38.33
N LYS A 137 -12.47 35.26 -37.26
CA LYS A 137 -12.55 36.56 -36.57
C LYS A 137 -11.39 36.76 -35.60
N PRO A 138 -10.57 37.83 -35.72
CA PRO A 138 -9.35 37.99 -34.93
C PRO A 138 -9.60 38.12 -33.42
N ARG A 139 -10.65 38.87 -33.01
CA ARG A 139 -11.02 39.02 -31.59
C ARG A 139 -11.44 37.68 -30.96
N ARG A 140 -12.23 36.89 -31.68
CA ARG A 140 -12.72 35.59 -31.19
C ARG A 140 -11.58 34.57 -31.15
N LYS A 141 -10.72 34.56 -32.17
CA LYS A 141 -9.50 33.75 -32.19
C LYS A 141 -8.57 34.06 -31.01
N HIS A 142 -8.40 35.34 -30.67
CA HIS A 142 -7.62 35.75 -29.49
C HIS A 142 -8.22 35.22 -28.18
N GLN A 143 -9.54 35.30 -27.99
CA GLN A 143 -10.22 34.74 -26.82
C GLN A 143 -10.01 33.21 -26.71
N LEU A 144 -10.11 32.49 -27.82
CA LEU A 144 -9.90 31.05 -27.86
C LEU A 144 -8.44 30.67 -27.56
N LEU A 145 -7.47 31.45 -28.02
CA LEU A 145 -6.05 31.27 -27.68
C LEU A 145 -5.80 31.46 -26.18
N MET A 146 -6.43 32.46 -25.56
CA MET A 146 -6.35 32.67 -24.11
C MET A 146 -6.99 31.51 -23.34
N GLN A 147 -8.15 31.02 -23.80
CA GLN A 147 -8.78 29.84 -23.23
C GLN A 147 -7.89 28.59 -23.35
N GLN A 148 -7.23 28.40 -24.49
CA GLN A 148 -6.30 27.29 -24.70
C GLN A 148 -5.11 27.37 -23.73
N ARG A 149 -4.56 28.57 -23.49
CA ARG A 149 -3.49 28.78 -22.49
C ARG A 149 -3.95 28.38 -21.09
N TYR A 150 -5.12 28.86 -20.67
CA TYR A 150 -5.67 28.49 -19.37
C TYR A 150 -5.85 26.97 -19.21
N ILE A 151 -6.34 26.28 -20.25
CA ILE A 151 -6.47 24.82 -20.24
C ILE A 151 -5.10 24.12 -20.13
N LYS A 152 -4.04 24.65 -20.77
CA LYS A 152 -2.67 24.13 -20.61
C LYS A 152 -2.17 24.30 -19.18
N ASP A 153 -2.44 25.43 -18.55
CA ASP A 153 -2.05 25.69 -17.16
C ASP A 153 -2.81 24.77 -16.18
N GLN A 154 -4.07 24.45 -16.48
CA GLN A 154 -4.80 23.42 -15.73
C GLN A 154 -4.16 22.03 -15.88
N LEU A 155 -3.74 21.65 -17.10
CA LEU A 155 -3.04 20.37 -17.33
C LEU A 155 -1.70 20.30 -16.60
N SER A 156 -0.91 21.39 -16.59
CA SER A 156 0.36 21.42 -15.87
C SER A 156 0.15 21.34 -14.36
N THR A 157 -0.87 22.01 -13.84
CA THR A 157 -1.26 21.93 -12.43
C THR A 157 -1.66 20.51 -12.03
N LEU A 158 -2.49 19.83 -12.83
CA LEU A 158 -2.87 18.44 -12.57
C LEU A 158 -1.67 17.49 -12.57
N LYS A 159 -0.71 17.69 -13.49
CA LYS A 159 0.55 16.93 -13.49
C LYS A 159 1.41 17.19 -12.25
N ARG A 160 1.39 18.42 -11.72
CA ARG A 160 2.09 18.75 -10.48
C ARG A 160 1.43 18.10 -9.27
N VAL A 161 0.09 18.17 -9.18
CA VAL A 161 -0.69 17.51 -8.13
C VAL A 161 -0.42 16.00 -8.11
N GLU A 162 -0.36 15.35 -9.27
CA GLU A 162 -0.03 13.91 -9.38
C GLU A 162 1.37 13.56 -8.85
N LYS A 163 2.32 14.50 -8.92
CA LYS A 163 3.68 14.32 -8.38
C LYS A 163 3.82 14.66 -6.91
N GLU A 164 3.03 15.61 -6.41
CA GLU A 164 3.19 16.17 -5.07
C GLU A 164 2.20 15.60 -4.06
N LEU A 165 1.00 15.21 -4.50
CA LEU A 165 -0.08 14.77 -3.63
C LEU A 165 -0.15 13.25 -3.61
N PHE A 166 0.05 12.68 -2.43
CA PHE A 166 -0.06 11.26 -2.17
C PHE A 166 -1.40 10.96 -1.52
N ASN A 167 -2.14 10.04 -2.11
CA ASN A 167 -3.33 9.46 -1.51
C ASN A 167 -2.95 8.21 -0.74
N GLN A 168 -3.64 7.96 0.38
CA GLN A 168 -3.55 6.65 1.03
C GLN A 168 -4.40 5.66 0.24
N ASP A 169 -3.75 4.71 -0.43
CA ASP A 169 -4.46 3.58 -1.03
C ASP A 169 -4.50 2.42 -0.03
N PHE A 170 -5.66 1.77 -0.01
CA PHE A 170 -5.93 0.57 0.74
C PHE A 170 -5.94 -0.60 -0.24
N ILE A 171 -5.13 -1.61 0.02
CA ILE A 171 -4.94 -2.75 -0.88
C ILE A 171 -5.31 -4.01 -0.12
N LEU A 172 -6.21 -4.80 -0.70
CA LEU A 172 -6.56 -6.12 -0.23
C LEU A 172 -5.73 -7.15 -0.99
N ILE A 173 -5.06 -8.05 -0.27
CA ILE A 173 -4.29 -9.15 -0.82
C ILE A 173 -5.03 -10.44 -0.47
N LEU A 174 -5.41 -11.19 -1.50
CA LEU A 174 -6.04 -12.50 -1.38
C LEU A 174 -5.05 -13.59 -1.72
N PHE A 175 -5.13 -14.72 -1.03
CA PHE A 175 -4.27 -15.87 -1.25
C PHE A 175 -5.08 -17.10 -1.63
N ALA A 176 -4.50 -17.98 -2.45
CA ALA A 176 -5.08 -19.29 -2.75
C ALA A 176 -4.02 -20.26 -3.26
N LYS A 177 -4.34 -21.56 -3.23
CA LYS A 177 -3.47 -22.62 -3.76
C LYS A 177 -3.50 -22.66 -5.28
N ASN A 178 -4.68 -22.42 -5.87
CA ASN A 178 -4.91 -22.55 -7.30
C ASN A 178 -5.43 -21.25 -7.93
N GLN A 179 -5.09 -21.00 -9.20
CA GLN A 179 -5.59 -19.82 -9.92
C GLN A 179 -7.13 -19.80 -10.08
N ARG A 180 -7.77 -20.98 -10.14
CA ARG A 180 -9.24 -21.08 -10.26
C ARG A 180 -9.91 -20.68 -8.95
N GLU A 181 -9.40 -21.18 -7.84
CA GLU A 181 -9.85 -20.83 -6.49
C GLU A 181 -9.63 -19.34 -6.23
N LEU A 182 -8.46 -18.79 -6.58
CA LEU A 182 -8.18 -17.37 -6.45
C LEU A 182 -9.18 -16.48 -7.22
N ARG A 183 -9.58 -16.90 -8.43
CA ARG A 183 -10.61 -16.18 -9.21
C ARG A 183 -11.96 -16.20 -8.50
N ILE A 184 -12.36 -17.35 -7.97
CA ILE A 184 -13.61 -17.50 -7.22
C ILE A 184 -13.57 -16.63 -5.96
N ASN A 185 -12.49 -16.70 -5.19
CA ASN A 185 -12.31 -15.92 -3.96
C ASN A 185 -12.33 -14.41 -4.25
N ARG A 186 -11.65 -13.98 -5.32
CA ARG A 186 -11.68 -12.60 -5.80
C ARG A 186 -13.10 -12.15 -6.15
N ASP A 187 -13.82 -12.93 -6.94
CA ASP A 187 -15.14 -12.55 -7.41
C ASP A 187 -16.16 -12.58 -6.24
N ASN A 188 -16.02 -13.53 -5.30
CA ASN A 188 -16.79 -13.56 -4.04
C ASN A 188 -16.48 -12.34 -3.17
N ALA A 189 -15.21 -11.95 -3.00
CA ALA A 189 -14.83 -10.78 -2.24
C ALA A 189 -15.50 -9.52 -2.80
N ILE A 190 -15.43 -9.33 -4.13
CA ILE A 190 -16.05 -8.18 -4.81
C ILE A 190 -17.57 -8.20 -4.61
N ASN A 191 -18.22 -9.36 -4.75
CA ASN A 191 -19.66 -9.49 -4.60
C ASN A 191 -20.15 -9.25 -3.16
N TRP A 192 -19.47 -9.82 -2.17
CA TRP A 192 -19.83 -9.64 -0.75
C TRP A 192 -19.47 -8.27 -0.21
N GLY A 193 -18.46 -7.61 -0.79
CA GLY A 193 -18.13 -6.22 -0.45
C GLY A 193 -19.27 -5.25 -0.79
N GLY A 194 -20.00 -5.52 -1.87
CA GLY A 194 -21.18 -4.77 -2.28
C GLY A 194 -20.93 -3.26 -2.32
N ASN A 195 -21.82 -2.49 -1.70
CA ASN A 195 -21.70 -1.03 -1.62
C ASN A 195 -20.89 -0.53 -0.43
N SER A 196 -20.57 -1.40 0.54
CA SER A 196 -19.89 -0.99 1.78
C SER A 196 -18.37 -1.17 1.69
N VAL A 197 -17.91 -2.17 0.94
CA VAL A 197 -16.49 -2.41 0.64
C VAL A 197 -16.33 -2.51 -0.86
N ILE A 198 -16.10 -1.36 -1.49
CA ILE A 198 -15.96 -1.30 -2.94
C ILE A 198 -14.54 -1.78 -3.30
N LEU A 199 -14.47 -3.00 -3.84
CA LEU A 199 -13.23 -3.63 -4.29
C LEU A 199 -13.11 -3.53 -5.81
N GLU A 200 -11.96 -3.03 -6.28
CA GLU A 200 -11.67 -2.85 -7.69
C GLU A 200 -10.45 -3.68 -8.11
N LYS A 201 -10.52 -4.31 -9.29
CA LYS A 201 -9.40 -5.05 -9.87
C LYS A 201 -8.25 -4.09 -10.18
N MET A 202 -7.03 -4.55 -9.94
CA MET A 202 -5.83 -3.76 -10.15
C MET A 202 -5.18 -4.11 -11.50
N ASP A 203 -4.76 -3.10 -12.26
CA ASP A 203 -3.97 -3.31 -13.48
C ASP A 203 -2.56 -3.81 -13.16
N LEU A 204 -1.94 -4.53 -14.10
CA LEU A 204 -0.59 -5.09 -13.94
C LEU A 204 0.45 -4.03 -13.53
N GLU A 205 0.40 -2.84 -14.13
CA GLU A 205 1.33 -1.75 -13.79
C GLU A 205 1.17 -1.28 -12.34
N LYS A 206 -0.06 -1.19 -11.86
CA LYS A 206 -0.33 -0.84 -10.47
C LYS A 206 0.13 -1.98 -9.53
N LYS A 207 -0.08 -3.26 -9.90
CA LYS A 207 0.43 -4.42 -9.14
C LYS A 207 1.96 -4.41 -9.01
N LYS A 208 2.68 -4.09 -10.09
CA LYS A 208 4.14 -3.95 -10.06
C LYS A 208 4.58 -2.81 -9.14
N LEU A 209 3.88 -1.68 -9.18
CA LEU A 209 4.21 -0.52 -8.35
C LEU A 209 3.96 -0.82 -6.86
N VAL A 210 2.90 -1.57 -6.53
CA VAL A 210 2.66 -2.10 -5.18
C VAL A 210 3.83 -2.96 -4.71
N LEU A 211 4.27 -3.94 -5.49
CA LEU A 211 5.41 -4.78 -5.13
C LEU A 211 6.72 -3.98 -5.01
N TYR A 212 6.95 -3.03 -5.91
CA TYR A 212 8.10 -2.13 -5.83
C TYR A 212 8.08 -1.36 -4.51
N ARG A 213 6.92 -0.85 -4.09
CA ARG A 213 6.72 -0.13 -2.84
C ARG A 213 6.94 -1.02 -1.61
N MET A 214 6.45 -2.26 -1.64
CA MET A 214 6.66 -3.25 -0.57
C MET A 214 8.14 -3.56 -0.37
N ASN A 215 8.89 -3.71 -1.46
CA ASN A 215 10.32 -4.02 -1.41
C ASN A 215 11.20 -2.78 -1.14
N ASN A 216 10.68 -1.57 -1.41
CA ASN A 216 11.43 -0.31 -1.30
C ASN A 216 10.67 0.73 -0.48
N LEU A 217 10.35 0.39 0.78
CA LEU A 217 9.58 1.24 1.70
C LEU A 217 10.14 2.67 1.85
N ASN A 218 11.46 2.84 1.73
CA ASN A 218 12.15 4.11 1.91
C ASN A 218 12.26 4.99 0.64
N THR A 219 11.87 4.49 -0.53
CA THR A 219 11.97 5.28 -1.77
C THR A 219 10.82 6.28 -1.86
N ARG A 220 11.02 7.48 -2.42
CA ARG A 220 9.90 8.33 -2.81
C ARG A 220 9.55 7.96 -4.26
N ILE A 221 8.29 7.58 -4.50
CA ILE A 221 7.76 7.26 -5.84
C ILE A 221 7.16 8.54 -6.43
#